data_AF-A0A451DF79-F1
#
_entry.id   AF-A0A451DF79-F1
#
_cell.length_a   1.000
_cell.length_b   1.000
_cell.length_c   1.000
_cell.angle_alpha   90.00
_cell.angle_beta   90.00
_cell.angle_gamma   90.00
#
_symmetry.space_group_name_H-M   'P 1'
#
loop_
_entity.id
_entity.type
_entity.pdbx_description
1 polymer ?
#
loop_
_entity_poly.entity_id
_entity_poly.type
_entity_poly.pdbx_seq_one_letter_code
_entity_poly.pdbx_strand_id
1 'polypeptide(L)'
;MKQDTFFGKVLIVGRTNVGKSTLLNQFITSNISITSRKPNTTQLHITGIYTSNVIQFELIDSPGIQIGNKNYLDKKKLRDTYNLIQETNVIIFMITGFVWTTQEQKLLEYIKKNNDKYIIVINKIDKIKNKKSLLPFIFKISQLIENHEIFLISAKKKMYLEKLITCINKKLPISQHKYLNDVKTTCTKKFLTAEIIRETLINLLNQELVYAFTVSIYHLYQDANKRYIIECIIFIKNIHHKKIIIGSRGKKIKQCYRISRYKLEKLFKEYIFLKIQVKIK
;
A
#
# COMPACT_ATOMS: atom_id res chain seq x y z
N MET A 1 -31.79 11.88 -19.10
CA MET A 1 -30.39 12.25 -19.41
C MET A 1 -29.47 11.25 -18.73
N LYS A 2 -28.50 10.64 -19.43
CA LYS A 2 -27.51 9.77 -18.76
C LYS A 2 -26.67 10.67 -17.85
N GLN A 3 -26.65 10.37 -16.56
CA GLN A 3 -25.86 11.10 -15.58
C GLN A 3 -24.37 10.88 -15.88
N ASP A 4 -23.58 11.95 -15.90
CA ASP A 4 -22.13 11.83 -16.12
C ASP A 4 -21.50 11.03 -14.99
N THR A 5 -20.65 10.08 -15.37
CA THR A 5 -19.83 9.28 -14.45
C THR A 5 -18.37 9.71 -14.54
N PHE A 6 -17.63 9.47 -13.47
CA PHE A 6 -16.22 9.84 -13.34
C PHE A 6 -15.40 8.59 -13.05
N PHE A 7 -14.35 8.38 -13.85
CA PHE A 7 -13.43 7.27 -13.68
C PHE A 7 -11.98 7.65 -13.95
N GLY A 8 -11.05 7.16 -13.11
CA GLY A 8 -9.63 7.31 -13.36
C GLY A 8 -8.74 6.53 -12.39
N LYS A 9 -7.43 6.61 -12.63
CA LYS A 9 -6.39 6.04 -11.77
C LYS A 9 -5.85 7.09 -10.81
N VAL A 10 -5.77 6.73 -9.54
CA VAL A 10 -5.28 7.58 -8.46
C VAL A 10 -4.05 6.90 -7.85
N LEU A 11 -2.88 7.51 -7.96
CA LEU A 11 -1.64 6.95 -7.41
C LEU A 11 -1.36 7.51 -6.03
N ILE A 12 -1.08 6.65 -5.06
CA ILE A 12 -0.54 7.07 -3.76
C ILE A 12 0.98 6.97 -3.83
N VAL A 13 1.67 8.10 -3.64
CA VAL A 13 3.14 8.18 -3.58
C VAL A 13 3.62 8.82 -2.30
N GLY A 14 4.88 8.59 -1.98
CA GLY A 14 5.53 9.11 -0.79
C GLY A 14 6.46 8.09 -0.16
N ARG A 15 7.21 8.53 0.84
CA ARG A 15 8.21 7.68 1.49
C ARG A 15 7.63 6.45 2.14
N THR A 16 8.52 5.53 2.47
CA THR A 16 8.15 4.39 3.31
C THR A 16 7.51 4.83 4.62
N ASN A 17 6.58 4.02 5.11
CA ASN A 17 5.89 4.22 6.38
C ASN A 17 5.03 5.50 6.51
N VAL A 18 4.82 6.32 5.47
CA VAL A 18 3.91 7.51 5.57
C VAL A 18 2.43 7.13 5.72
N GLY A 19 2.07 5.88 5.47
CA GLY A 19 0.73 5.33 5.67
C GLY A 19 -0.10 5.15 4.38
N LYS A 20 0.56 4.99 3.23
CA LYS A 20 -0.07 4.77 1.92
C LYS A 20 -1.01 3.55 1.89
N SER A 21 -0.50 2.37 2.24
CA SER A 21 -1.31 1.16 2.32
C SER A 21 -2.43 1.26 3.36
N THR A 22 -2.22 2.02 4.44
CA THR A 22 -3.29 2.29 5.42
C THR A 22 -4.43 3.11 4.80
N LEU A 23 -4.11 4.15 4.02
CA LEU A 23 -5.11 4.94 3.31
C LEU A 23 -5.85 4.08 2.27
N LEU A 24 -5.10 3.28 1.50
CA LEU A 24 -5.69 2.35 0.53
C LEU A 24 -6.72 1.43 1.19
N ASN A 25 -6.38 0.81 2.32
CA ASN A 25 -7.29 -0.09 3.02
C ASN A 25 -8.51 0.62 3.60
N GLN A 26 -8.42 1.91 3.95
CA GLN A 26 -9.61 2.65 4.38
C GLN A 26 -10.59 2.86 3.23
N PHE A 27 -10.10 3.17 2.03
CA PHE A 27 -10.98 3.46 0.89
C PHE A 27 -11.67 2.21 0.35
N ILE A 28 -11.01 1.06 0.37
CA ILE A 28 -11.59 -0.17 -0.18
C ILE A 28 -12.62 -0.80 0.78
N THR A 29 -12.80 -0.30 2.01
CA THR A 29 -13.77 -0.81 3.01
C THR A 29 -13.74 -2.34 3.19
N SER A 30 -12.58 -2.95 2.94
CA SER A 30 -12.36 -4.38 3.07
C SER A 30 -11.07 -4.63 3.85
N ASN A 31 -11.02 -5.73 4.59
CA ASN A 31 -9.86 -6.16 5.36
C ASN A 31 -8.75 -6.68 4.43
N ILE A 32 -8.36 -5.94 3.39
CA ILE A 32 -7.09 -6.16 2.70
C ILE A 32 -6.01 -5.75 3.70
N SER A 33 -5.73 -6.62 4.68
CA SER A 33 -4.85 -6.33 5.81
C SER A 33 -3.39 -6.40 5.37
N ILE A 34 -3.01 -5.54 4.42
CA ILE A 34 -1.65 -5.39 3.92
C ILE A 34 -1.15 -4.03 4.39
N THR A 35 -0.79 -3.93 5.67
CA THR A 35 -0.08 -2.74 6.20
C THR A 35 1.11 -3.23 7.01
N SER A 36 2.28 -3.27 6.39
CA SER A 36 3.50 -3.48 7.17
C SER A 36 3.94 -2.17 7.82
N ARG A 37 4.41 -2.25 9.07
CA ARG A 37 5.04 -1.10 9.75
C ARG A 37 6.50 -0.89 9.32
N LYS A 38 7.05 -1.77 8.48
CA LYS A 38 8.46 -1.72 8.07
C LYS A 38 8.62 -1.06 6.70
N PRO A 39 9.75 -0.35 6.49
CA PRO A 39 10.07 0.21 5.18
C PRO A 39 10.09 -0.85 4.07
N ASN A 40 9.79 -0.44 2.84
CA ASN A 40 10.06 -1.18 1.59
C ASN A 40 9.31 -2.50 1.37
N THR A 41 8.12 -2.64 1.94
CA THR A 41 7.38 -3.90 1.85
C THR A 41 6.77 -4.16 0.48
N THR A 42 6.08 -3.22 -0.17
CA THR A 42 5.45 -3.49 -1.47
C THR A 42 6.51 -3.70 -2.57
N GLN A 43 6.47 -4.83 -3.25
CA GLN A 43 7.32 -5.16 -4.41
C GLN A 43 6.55 -5.05 -5.74
N LEU A 44 5.22 -5.10 -5.68
CA LEU A 44 4.27 -4.94 -6.78
C LEU A 44 3.15 -4.01 -6.30
N HIS A 45 2.51 -3.30 -7.22
CA HIS A 45 1.46 -2.33 -6.91
C HIS A 45 0.17 -3.02 -6.47
N ILE A 46 -0.37 -2.59 -5.33
CA ILE A 46 -1.70 -3.04 -4.87
C ILE A 46 -2.72 -2.04 -5.42
N THR A 47 -3.73 -2.54 -6.12
CA THR A 47 -4.80 -1.70 -6.67
C THR A 47 -6.10 -1.95 -5.93
N GLY A 48 -6.63 -0.91 -5.32
CA GLY A 48 -7.96 -0.85 -4.76
C GLY A 48 -8.95 -0.24 -5.71
N ILE A 49 -10.20 -0.65 -5.64
CA ILE A 49 -11.29 -0.01 -6.37
C ILE A 49 -12.21 0.66 -5.35
N TYR A 50 -12.35 1.97 -5.50
CA TYR A 50 -13.36 2.76 -4.80
C TYR A 50 -14.51 3.02 -5.76
N THR A 51 -15.75 2.82 -5.31
CA THR A 51 -16.95 3.13 -6.10
C THR A 51 -17.99 3.73 -5.17
N SER A 52 -18.56 4.87 -5.57
CA SER A 52 -19.59 5.59 -4.84
C SER A 52 -20.43 6.39 -5.83
N ASN A 53 -21.68 5.98 -6.05
CA ASN A 53 -22.62 6.61 -6.98
C ASN A 53 -22.00 6.79 -8.38
N VAL A 54 -21.79 8.03 -8.82
CA VAL A 54 -21.23 8.36 -10.14
C VAL A 54 -19.69 8.31 -10.19
N ILE A 55 -19.03 8.01 -9.07
CA ILE A 55 -17.57 8.12 -8.93
C ILE A 55 -16.97 6.72 -8.81
N GLN A 56 -15.96 6.42 -9.62
CA GLN A 56 -15.15 5.22 -9.47
C GLN A 56 -13.67 5.55 -9.69
N PHE A 57 -12.76 4.97 -8.91
CA PHE A 57 -11.34 5.09 -9.22
C PHE A 57 -10.52 3.88 -8.80
N GLU A 58 -9.46 3.62 -9.55
CA GLU A 58 -8.40 2.68 -9.22
C GLU A 58 -7.38 3.38 -8.32
N LEU A 59 -7.32 3.01 -7.05
CA LEU A 59 -6.34 3.51 -6.11
C LEU A 59 -5.11 2.61 -6.07
N ILE A 60 -4.00 3.12 -6.56
CA ILE A 60 -2.75 2.36 -6.73
C ILE A 60 -1.81 2.73 -5.59
N ASP A 61 -1.45 1.76 -4.73
CA ASP A 61 -0.40 1.93 -3.72
C ASP A 61 0.97 1.61 -4.33
N SER A 62 1.84 2.61 -4.39
CA SER A 62 3.22 2.43 -4.83
C SER A 62 4.13 1.97 -3.69
N PRO A 63 5.16 1.16 -3.97
CA PRO A 63 6.25 0.93 -3.03
C PRO A 63 6.77 2.24 -2.44
N GLY A 64 7.02 2.29 -1.14
CA GLY A 64 7.56 3.50 -0.53
C GLY A 64 8.94 3.85 -1.09
N ILE A 65 9.12 5.13 -1.41
CA ILE A 65 10.37 5.64 -1.95
C ILE A 65 11.39 5.81 -0.82
N GLN A 66 12.61 5.31 -1.05
CA GLN A 66 13.81 5.67 -0.29
C GLN A 66 14.92 5.97 -1.30
N ILE A 67 15.31 7.24 -1.39
CA ILE A 67 16.41 7.70 -2.25
C ILE A 67 17.69 7.64 -1.42
N GLY A 68 18.53 6.63 -1.65
CA GLY A 68 19.81 6.50 -0.93
C GLY A 68 20.45 5.12 -1.00
N ASN A 69 19.66 4.05 -1.17
CA ASN A 69 20.19 2.70 -1.31
C ASN A 69 20.53 2.41 -2.78
N LYS A 70 21.79 2.01 -3.04
CA LYS A 70 22.35 1.80 -4.39
C LYS A 70 21.87 0.50 -5.07
N ASN A 71 21.03 -0.30 -4.42
CA ASN A 71 20.68 -1.63 -4.89
C ASN A 71 19.71 -1.58 -6.08
N TYR A 72 19.90 -2.46 -7.06
CA TYR A 72 19.12 -2.51 -8.32
C TYR A 72 17.60 -2.53 -8.09
N LEU A 73 17.13 -3.25 -7.07
CA LEU A 73 15.71 -3.34 -6.75
C LEU A 73 15.10 -1.99 -6.33
N ASP A 74 15.85 -1.16 -5.60
CA ASP A 74 15.36 0.16 -5.16
C ASP A 74 15.32 1.14 -6.34
N LYS A 75 16.29 1.06 -7.26
CA LYS A 75 16.27 1.81 -8.53
C LYS A 75 15.08 1.41 -9.42
N LYS A 76 14.79 0.11 -9.53
CA LYS A 76 13.64 -0.39 -10.28
C LYS A 76 12.33 0.13 -9.69
N LYS A 77 12.13 0.02 -8.36
CA LYS A 77 10.94 0.55 -7.68
C LYS A 77 10.74 2.05 -7.91
N LEU A 78 11.83 2.82 -7.88
CA LEU A 78 11.78 4.26 -8.15
C LEU A 78 11.32 4.52 -9.58
N ARG A 79 11.90 3.82 -10.57
CA ARG A 79 11.51 3.91 -11.97
C ARG A 79 10.04 3.53 -12.19
N ASP A 80 9.59 2.41 -11.62
CA ASP A 80 8.21 1.95 -11.72
C ASP A 80 7.24 3.00 -11.14
N THR A 81 7.60 3.61 -10.01
CA THR A 81 6.80 4.69 -9.39
C THR A 81 6.77 5.94 -10.26
N TYR A 82 7.89 6.32 -10.88
CA TYR A 82 7.97 7.46 -11.78
C TYR A 82 7.15 7.27 -13.06
N ASN A 83 7.19 6.09 -13.67
CA ASN A 83 6.32 5.76 -14.80
C ASN A 83 4.83 5.88 -14.42
N LEU A 84 4.44 5.37 -13.25
CA LEU A 84 3.05 5.49 -12.79
C LEU A 84 2.61 6.94 -12.56
N ILE A 85 3.51 7.85 -12.16
CA ILE A 85 3.16 9.27 -12.01
C ILE A 85 2.71 9.86 -13.35
N GLN A 86 3.32 9.43 -14.46
CA GLN A 86 2.97 9.86 -15.82
C GLN A 86 1.67 9.22 -16.31
N GLU A 87 1.39 7.97 -15.92
CA GLU A 87 0.26 7.18 -16.43
C GLU A 87 -1.06 7.33 -15.64
N THR A 88 -1.06 8.09 -14.54
CA THR A 88 -2.21 8.18 -13.63
C THR A 88 -2.87 9.55 -13.65
N ASN A 89 -4.19 9.58 -13.40
CA ASN A 89 -4.98 10.80 -13.54
C ASN A 89 -4.83 11.76 -12.36
N VAL A 90 -4.65 11.22 -11.15
CA VAL A 90 -4.51 12.01 -9.92
C VAL A 90 -3.42 11.43 -9.04
N ILE A 91 -2.56 12.27 -8.48
CA ILE A 91 -1.51 11.86 -7.54
C ILE A 91 -1.85 12.29 -6.11
N ILE A 92 -1.87 11.34 -5.19
CA ILE A 92 -1.89 11.62 -3.75
C ILE A 92 -0.45 11.54 -3.24
N PHE A 93 0.19 12.70 -3.03
CA PHE A 93 1.50 12.76 -2.40
C PHE A 93 1.35 12.79 -0.88
N MET A 94 1.59 11.64 -0.25
CA MET A 94 1.49 11.47 1.20
C MET A 94 2.81 11.74 1.91
N ILE A 95 2.75 12.57 2.94
CA ILE A 95 3.83 12.84 3.89
C ILE A 95 3.36 12.63 5.33
N THR A 96 4.30 12.56 6.26
CA THR A 96 4.01 12.64 7.70
C THR A 96 4.34 14.02 8.21
N GLY A 97 3.56 14.54 9.16
CA GLY A 97 3.82 15.87 9.75
C GLY A 97 5.26 16.02 10.24
N PHE A 98 5.82 17.22 10.06
CA PHE A 98 7.19 17.62 10.43
C PHE A 98 8.33 16.94 9.65
N VAL A 99 8.02 16.02 8.73
CA VAL A 99 9.04 15.36 7.91
C VAL A 99 9.01 15.94 6.51
N TRP A 100 10.06 16.67 6.16
CA TRP A 100 10.31 17.16 4.80
C TRP A 100 11.80 17.13 4.54
N THR A 101 12.27 16.20 3.72
CA THR A 101 13.67 16.07 3.37
C THR A 101 13.86 16.25 1.87
N THR A 102 15.10 16.17 1.41
CA THR A 102 15.45 16.20 -0.03
C THR A 102 14.73 15.14 -0.86
N GLN A 103 14.22 14.07 -0.23
CA GLN A 103 13.47 13.02 -0.91
C GLN A 103 12.06 13.49 -1.28
N GLU A 104 11.35 14.11 -0.34
CA GLU A 104 10.05 14.73 -0.60
C GLU A 104 10.15 15.85 -1.61
N GLN A 105 11.21 16.67 -1.52
CA GLN A 105 11.44 17.75 -2.47
C GLN A 105 11.63 17.22 -3.90
N LYS A 106 12.55 16.27 -4.11
CA LYS A 106 12.79 15.67 -5.45
C LYS A 106 11.54 14.99 -6.00
N LEU A 107 10.78 14.32 -5.15
CA LEU A 107 9.55 13.67 -5.56
C LEU A 107 8.49 14.70 -5.96
N LEU A 108 8.34 15.79 -5.20
CA LEU A 108 7.41 16.87 -5.54
C LEU A 108 7.80 17.53 -6.87
N GLU A 109 9.08 17.84 -7.07
CA GLU A 109 9.59 18.39 -8.34
C GLU A 109 9.29 17.47 -9.52
N TYR A 110 9.49 16.16 -9.35
CA TYR A 110 9.16 15.17 -10.37
C TYR A 110 7.65 15.11 -10.63
N ILE A 111 6.81 15.11 -9.59
CA ILE A 111 5.35 15.12 -9.74
C ILE A 111 4.92 16.37 -10.52
N LYS A 112 5.34 17.57 -10.10
CA LYS A 112 5.00 18.84 -10.76
C LYS A 112 5.32 18.83 -12.25
N LYS A 113 6.46 18.25 -12.64
CA LYS A 113 6.89 18.21 -14.03
C LYS A 113 6.06 17.24 -14.90
N ASN A 114 5.46 16.22 -14.30
CA ASN A 114 4.85 15.10 -15.03
C ASN A 114 3.34 14.95 -14.82
N ASN A 115 2.77 15.61 -13.81
CA ASN A 115 1.35 15.51 -13.47
C ASN A 115 0.88 16.78 -12.75
N ASP A 116 -0.08 17.49 -13.35
CA ASP A 116 -0.67 18.73 -12.84
C ASP A 116 -1.84 18.48 -11.87
N LYS A 117 -2.25 17.22 -11.66
CA LYS A 117 -3.39 16.84 -10.81
C LYS A 117 -2.91 16.11 -9.57
N TYR A 118 -2.11 16.77 -8.74
CA TYR A 118 -1.68 16.22 -7.46
C TYR A 118 -2.35 16.88 -6.25
N ILE A 119 -2.37 16.14 -5.14
CA ILE A 119 -2.92 16.51 -3.85
C ILE A 119 -1.87 16.18 -2.78
N ILE A 120 -1.57 17.13 -1.89
CA ILE A 120 -0.68 16.85 -0.76
C ILE A 120 -1.51 16.38 0.44
N VAL A 121 -1.09 15.28 1.05
CA VAL A 121 -1.76 14.70 2.21
C VAL A 121 -0.77 14.54 3.36
N ILE A 122 -0.97 15.31 4.42
CA ILE A 122 -0.24 15.18 5.68
C ILE A 122 -0.99 14.18 6.57
N ASN A 123 -0.44 12.97 6.67
CA ASN A 123 -1.04 11.87 7.41
C ASN A 123 -0.51 11.78 8.85
N LYS A 124 -1.19 10.95 9.66
CA LYS A 124 -0.88 10.63 11.07
C LYS A 124 -1.04 11.81 12.03
N ILE A 125 -1.97 12.72 11.74
CA ILE A 125 -2.26 13.85 12.63
C ILE A 125 -2.76 13.40 14.01
N ASP A 126 -3.25 12.16 14.13
CA ASP A 126 -3.64 11.54 15.41
C ASP A 126 -2.47 11.38 16.39
N LYS A 127 -1.22 11.40 15.89
CA LYS A 127 -0.02 11.34 16.74
C LYS A 127 0.46 12.68 17.24
N ILE A 128 -0.12 13.77 16.76
CA ILE A 128 0.35 15.14 17.03
C ILE A 128 -0.51 15.71 18.14
N LYS A 129 0.06 15.81 19.35
CA LYS A 129 -0.64 16.32 20.54
C LYS A 129 -1.12 17.76 20.34
N ASN A 130 -0.22 18.66 19.96
CA ASN A 130 -0.53 20.05 19.69
C ASN A 130 -0.68 20.30 18.18
N LYS A 131 -1.92 20.31 17.67
CA LYS A 131 -2.18 20.53 16.23
C LYS A 131 -1.70 21.90 15.74
N LYS A 132 -1.68 22.95 16.58
CA LYS A 132 -1.20 24.29 16.19
C LYS A 132 0.27 24.28 15.78
N SER A 133 1.07 23.36 16.33
CA SER A 133 2.48 23.22 15.96
C SER A 133 2.69 22.82 14.48
N LEU A 134 1.67 22.30 13.80
CA LEU A 134 1.74 22.02 12.36
C LEU A 134 1.65 23.29 11.49
N LEU A 135 1.14 24.41 12.01
CA LEU A 135 0.88 25.60 11.18
C LEU A 135 2.12 26.10 10.42
N PRO A 136 3.31 26.24 11.04
CA PRO A 136 4.52 26.63 10.32
C PRO A 136 4.93 25.61 9.25
N PHE A 137 4.73 24.32 9.53
CA PHE A 137 5.02 23.25 8.57
C PHE A 137 4.06 23.32 7.38
N ILE A 138 2.76 23.46 7.62
CA ILE A 138 1.74 23.59 6.57
C ILE A 138 2.04 24.82 5.71
N PHE A 139 2.36 25.97 6.33
CA PHE A 139 2.74 27.18 5.62
C PHE A 139 3.98 26.96 4.75
N LYS A 140 5.02 26.31 5.28
CA LYS A 140 6.20 25.94 4.48
C LYS A 140 5.81 25.09 3.26
N ILE A 141 4.97 24.08 3.44
CA ILE A 141 4.54 23.21 2.33
C ILE A 141 3.65 23.98 1.33
N SER A 142 2.79 24.89 1.79
CA SER A 142 1.93 25.67 0.90
C SER A 142 2.73 26.60 -0.01
N GLN A 143 3.87 27.13 0.46
CA GLN A 143 4.78 27.91 -0.39
C GLN A 143 5.46 27.09 -1.49
N LEU A 144 5.49 25.76 -1.36
CA LEU A 144 6.10 24.86 -2.34
C LEU A 144 5.12 24.38 -3.41
N ILE A 145 3.83 24.72 -3.32
CA ILE A 145 2.79 24.26 -4.24
C ILE A 145 1.99 25.43 -4.79
N GLU A 146 1.71 25.41 -6.09
CA GLU A 146 0.94 26.46 -6.76
C GLU A 146 -0.49 25.96 -6.97
N ASN A 147 -1.49 26.55 -6.31
CA ASN A 147 -2.91 26.20 -6.51
C ASN A 147 -3.29 24.74 -6.18
N HIS A 148 -2.58 24.08 -5.26
CA HIS A 148 -2.89 22.73 -4.81
C HIS A 148 -3.38 22.68 -3.36
N GLU A 149 -4.29 21.73 -3.10
CA GLU A 149 -4.89 21.53 -1.78
C GLU A 149 -4.01 20.66 -0.88
N ILE A 150 -3.91 21.06 0.40
CA ILE A 150 -3.25 20.28 1.47
C ILE A 150 -4.32 19.70 2.38
N PHE A 151 -4.32 18.37 2.54
CA PHE A 151 -5.22 17.66 3.44
C PHE A 151 -4.49 17.17 4.69
N LEU A 152 -5.09 17.42 5.84
CA LEU A 152 -4.65 16.87 7.12
C LEU A 152 -5.53 15.67 7.45
N ILE A 153 -4.97 14.45 7.50
CA ILE A 153 -5.76 13.24 7.74
C ILE A 153 -5.15 12.34 8.82
N SER A 154 -5.99 11.46 9.36
CA SER A 154 -5.52 10.22 9.96
C SER A 154 -6.14 9.05 9.23
N ALA A 155 -5.37 8.40 8.34
CA ALA A 155 -5.79 7.17 7.70
C ALA A 155 -6.07 6.06 8.74
N LYS A 156 -5.34 6.05 9.86
CA LYS A 156 -5.55 5.04 10.91
C LYS A 156 -6.87 5.24 11.66
N LYS A 157 -7.24 6.49 11.95
CA LYS A 157 -8.44 6.85 12.72
C LYS A 157 -9.63 7.24 11.84
N LYS A 158 -9.51 7.09 10.51
CA LYS A 158 -10.49 7.51 9.50
C LYS A 158 -10.89 8.99 9.60
N MET A 159 -9.96 9.85 10.03
CA MET A 159 -10.25 11.27 10.23
C MET A 159 -10.06 12.03 8.92
N TYR A 160 -11.08 12.84 8.57
CA TYR A 160 -11.07 13.79 7.46
C TYR A 160 -10.83 13.18 6.07
N LEU A 161 -11.24 11.92 5.87
CA LEU A 161 -11.09 11.21 4.60
C LEU A 161 -12.12 11.65 3.54
N GLU A 162 -13.32 12.05 3.96
CA GLU A 162 -14.40 12.44 3.04
C GLU A 162 -14.00 13.62 2.16
N LYS A 163 -13.42 14.67 2.75
CA LYS A 163 -12.97 15.85 2.00
C LYS A 163 -11.89 15.50 0.97
N LEU A 164 -11.02 14.54 1.29
CA LEU A 164 -10.00 14.05 0.34
C LEU A 164 -10.66 13.34 -0.85
N ILE A 165 -11.69 12.51 -0.61
CA ILE A 165 -12.45 11.85 -1.69
C ILE A 165 -13.15 12.88 -2.57
N THR A 166 -13.76 13.91 -1.97
CA THR A 166 -14.38 15.01 -2.73
C THR A 166 -13.38 15.73 -3.63
N CYS A 167 -12.16 15.99 -3.15
CA CYS A 167 -11.10 16.61 -3.95
C CYS A 167 -10.64 15.70 -5.10
N ILE A 168 -10.43 14.40 -4.82
CA ILE A 168 -10.09 13.42 -5.85
C ILE A 168 -11.16 13.43 -6.94
N ASN A 169 -12.44 13.40 -6.57
CA ASN A 169 -13.55 13.40 -7.51
C ASN A 169 -13.50 14.60 -8.48
N LYS A 170 -13.27 15.82 -7.95
CA LYS A 170 -13.16 17.03 -8.78
C LYS A 170 -12.02 17.00 -9.80
N LYS A 171 -11.02 16.14 -9.60
CA LYS A 171 -9.85 16.01 -10.49
C LYS A 171 -9.96 14.81 -11.45
N LEU A 172 -10.90 13.90 -11.23
CA LEU A 172 -11.12 12.75 -12.11
C LEU A 172 -11.74 13.20 -13.45
N PRO A 173 -11.37 12.57 -14.57
CA PRO A 173 -12.00 12.85 -15.85
C PRO A 173 -13.41 12.24 -15.91
N ILE A 174 -14.27 12.84 -16.73
CA ILE A 174 -15.57 12.25 -17.11
C ILE A 174 -15.28 10.99 -17.91
N SER A 175 -15.73 9.85 -17.42
CA SER A 175 -15.49 8.54 -18.02
C SER A 175 -16.44 7.49 -17.44
N GLN A 176 -16.74 6.46 -18.22
CA GLN A 176 -17.56 5.35 -17.77
C GLN A 176 -16.84 4.54 -16.69
N HIS A 177 -17.61 4.01 -15.75
CA HIS A 177 -17.08 3.07 -14.76
C HIS A 177 -16.55 1.82 -15.47
N LYS A 178 -15.38 1.37 -15.03
CA LYS A 178 -14.69 0.21 -15.60
C LYS A 178 -15.06 -1.10 -14.90
N TYR A 179 -15.43 -1.02 -13.62
CA TYR A 179 -15.70 -2.16 -12.74
C TYR A 179 -17.14 -2.16 -12.24
N LEU A 180 -17.64 -3.34 -11.91
CA LEU A 180 -18.89 -3.49 -11.16
C LEU A 180 -18.73 -2.94 -9.73
N ASN A 181 -19.84 -2.49 -9.13
CA ASN A 181 -19.85 -1.76 -7.85
C ASN A 181 -19.32 -2.57 -6.65
N ASP A 182 -19.35 -3.90 -6.72
CA ASP A 182 -18.90 -4.82 -5.68
C ASP A 182 -17.40 -5.13 -5.76
N VAL A 183 -16.75 -4.84 -6.90
CA VAL A 183 -15.33 -5.11 -7.09
C VAL A 183 -14.51 -4.18 -6.21
N LYS A 184 -13.70 -4.78 -5.33
CA LYS A 184 -12.85 -4.06 -4.37
C LYS A 184 -11.39 -4.00 -4.76
N THR A 185 -10.92 -4.92 -5.59
CA THR A 185 -9.53 -4.98 -6.02
C THR A 185 -9.41 -5.80 -7.30
N THR A 186 -8.43 -5.48 -8.13
CA THR A 186 -8.02 -6.29 -9.29
C THR A 186 -6.98 -7.34 -8.92
N CYS A 187 -6.49 -7.33 -7.67
CA CYS A 187 -5.49 -8.26 -7.19
C CYS A 187 -6.06 -9.68 -7.07
N THR A 188 -5.33 -10.68 -7.57
CA THR A 188 -5.73 -12.08 -7.43
C THR A 188 -5.64 -12.54 -5.98
N LYS A 189 -6.48 -13.51 -5.57
CA LYS A 189 -6.41 -14.15 -4.25
C LYS A 189 -5.00 -14.70 -3.95
N LYS A 190 -4.34 -15.24 -4.98
CA LYS A 190 -2.97 -15.74 -4.92
C LYS A 190 -1.97 -14.65 -4.54
N PHE A 191 -2.06 -13.49 -5.18
CA PHE A 191 -1.21 -12.34 -4.86
C PHE A 191 -1.48 -11.81 -3.44
N LEU A 192 -2.75 -11.57 -3.09
CA LEU A 192 -3.12 -11.10 -1.74
C LEU A 192 -2.63 -12.05 -0.64
N THR A 193 -2.69 -13.35 -0.90
CA THR A 193 -2.18 -14.39 0.01
C THR A 193 -0.67 -14.27 0.22
N ALA A 194 0.09 -14.15 -0.87
CA ALA A 194 1.53 -13.96 -0.80
C ALA A 194 1.89 -12.69 0.00
N GLU A 195 1.19 -11.59 -0.27
CA GLU A 195 1.42 -10.30 0.39
C GLU A 195 1.11 -10.34 1.89
N ILE A 196 0.03 -11.02 2.32
CA ILE A 196 -0.30 -11.18 3.74
C ILE A 196 0.79 -11.98 4.48
N ILE A 197 1.25 -13.08 3.89
CA ILE A 197 2.31 -13.91 4.49
C ILE A 197 3.61 -13.12 4.54
N ARG A 198 3.95 -12.44 3.46
CA ARG A 198 5.15 -11.60 3.35
C ARG A 198 5.14 -10.47 4.37
N GLU A 199 4.04 -9.74 4.51
CA GLU A 199 3.88 -8.67 5.50
C GLU A 199 4.05 -9.21 6.93
N THR A 200 3.44 -10.37 7.21
CA THR A 200 3.53 -11.03 8.51
C THR A 200 4.97 -11.43 8.83
N LEU A 201 5.69 -12.05 7.88
CA LEU A 201 7.11 -12.36 8.02
C LEU A 201 7.94 -11.11 8.28
N ILE A 202 7.74 -10.06 7.47
CA ILE A 202 8.47 -8.81 7.62
C ILE A 202 8.27 -8.26 9.02
N ASN A 203 7.04 -8.25 9.55
CA ASN A 203 6.77 -7.77 10.90
C ASN A 203 7.50 -8.59 11.98
N LEU A 204 7.65 -9.91 11.78
CA LEU A 204 8.33 -10.83 12.71
C LEU A 204 9.86 -10.88 12.60
N LEU A 205 10.44 -10.41 11.49
CA LEU A 205 11.89 -10.45 11.21
C LEU A 205 12.60 -9.14 11.59
N ASN A 206 13.93 -9.06 11.53
CA ASN A 206 14.64 -7.78 11.69
C ASN A 206 14.79 -7.08 10.32
N GLN A 207 15.14 -5.78 10.31
CA GLN A 207 15.16 -4.97 9.08
C GLN A 207 16.05 -5.55 7.97
N GLU A 208 17.17 -6.18 8.33
CA GLU A 208 18.13 -6.76 7.38
C GLU A 208 17.54 -7.91 6.53
N LEU A 209 16.54 -8.62 7.04
CA LEU A 209 15.98 -9.80 6.38
C LEU A 209 14.79 -9.52 5.48
N VAL A 210 14.35 -8.27 5.39
CA VAL A 210 13.16 -7.89 4.60
C VAL A 210 13.35 -8.17 3.10
N TYR A 211 14.60 -8.22 2.63
CA TYR A 211 14.97 -8.50 1.24
C TYR A 211 15.54 -9.91 1.01
N ALA A 212 15.66 -10.70 2.07
CA ALA A 212 16.33 -11.99 2.04
C ALA A 212 15.46 -13.12 1.45
N PHE A 213 14.15 -12.86 1.24
CA PHE A 213 13.20 -13.88 0.87
C PHE A 213 12.15 -13.40 -0.14
N THR A 214 11.55 -14.37 -0.83
CA THR A 214 10.37 -14.18 -1.67
C THR A 214 9.29 -15.17 -1.27
N VAL A 215 8.03 -14.75 -1.29
CA VAL A 215 6.88 -15.59 -0.95
C VAL A 215 6.16 -15.98 -2.23
N SER A 216 6.04 -17.28 -2.48
CA SER A 216 5.35 -17.83 -3.64
C SER A 216 4.23 -18.76 -3.20
N ILE A 217 3.04 -18.56 -3.75
CA ILE A 217 1.92 -19.49 -3.56
C ILE A 217 2.01 -20.54 -4.66
N TYR A 218 2.13 -21.80 -4.30
CA TYR A 218 2.21 -22.91 -5.26
C TYR A 218 0.80 -23.40 -5.60
N HIS A 219 0.01 -23.73 -4.58
CA HIS A 219 -1.41 -24.08 -4.71
C HIS A 219 -2.31 -23.13 -3.93
N LEU A 220 -3.44 -22.78 -4.54
CA LEU A 220 -4.58 -22.12 -3.91
C LEU A 220 -5.85 -22.63 -4.59
N TYR A 221 -6.62 -23.45 -3.89
CA TYR A 221 -7.90 -23.99 -4.37
C TYR A 221 -8.86 -24.21 -3.19
N GLN A 222 -10.15 -24.40 -3.46
CA GLN A 222 -11.13 -24.81 -2.45
C GLN A 222 -11.31 -26.33 -2.48
N ASP A 223 -11.34 -26.95 -1.30
CA ASP A 223 -11.72 -28.35 -1.16
C ASP A 223 -13.25 -28.53 -1.23
N ALA A 224 -13.71 -29.79 -1.20
CA ALA A 224 -15.14 -30.13 -1.22
C ALA A 224 -15.92 -29.51 -0.05
N ASN A 225 -15.24 -29.18 1.06
CA ASN A 225 -15.84 -28.55 2.24
C ASN A 225 -15.76 -27.01 2.20
N LYS A 226 -15.52 -26.42 1.01
CA LYS A 226 -15.36 -24.98 0.76
C LYS A 226 -14.17 -24.33 1.48
N ARG A 227 -13.26 -25.11 2.07
CA ARG A 227 -12.07 -24.60 2.75
C ARG A 227 -10.99 -24.30 1.74
N TYR A 228 -10.30 -23.18 1.89
CA TYR A 228 -9.15 -22.88 1.03
C TYR A 228 -7.92 -23.67 1.48
N ILE A 229 -7.36 -24.44 0.55
CA ILE A 229 -6.06 -25.10 0.69
C ILE A 229 -5.01 -24.20 0.06
N ILE A 230 -4.05 -23.75 0.87
CA ILE A 230 -2.98 -22.84 0.47
C ILE A 230 -1.63 -23.48 0.76
N GLU A 231 -0.86 -23.73 -0.29
CA GLU A 231 0.54 -24.14 -0.16
C GLU A 231 1.46 -22.99 -0.54
N CYS A 232 2.24 -22.53 0.42
CA CYS A 232 3.16 -21.41 0.30
C CYS A 232 4.61 -21.89 0.45
N ILE A 233 5.48 -21.40 -0.44
CA ILE A 233 6.92 -21.58 -0.37
C ILE A 233 7.58 -20.22 -0.15
N ILE A 234 8.35 -20.10 0.92
CA ILE A 234 9.25 -18.99 1.18
C ILE A 234 10.62 -19.38 0.63
N PHE A 235 11.02 -18.74 -0.46
CA PHE A 235 12.35 -18.91 -1.03
C PHE A 235 13.34 -17.95 -0.38
N ILE A 236 14.56 -18.43 -0.14
CA ILE A 236 15.66 -17.66 0.44
C ILE A 236 16.97 -17.98 -0.29
N LYS A 237 17.92 -17.05 -0.26
CA LYS A 237 19.23 -17.22 -0.89
C LYS A 237 20.31 -17.80 0.04
N ASN A 238 20.17 -17.64 1.36
CA ASN A 238 21.22 -17.98 2.33
C ASN A 238 20.65 -18.89 3.43
N ILE A 239 21.37 -19.97 3.76
CA ILE A 239 20.98 -20.93 4.80
C ILE A 239 20.91 -20.31 6.21
N HIS A 240 21.71 -19.29 6.50
CA HIS A 240 21.59 -18.53 7.75
C HIS A 240 20.22 -17.84 7.84
N HIS A 241 19.72 -17.27 6.74
CA HIS A 241 18.38 -16.69 6.71
C HIS A 241 17.30 -17.75 6.93
N LYS A 242 17.51 -19.00 6.47
CA LYS A 242 16.61 -20.14 6.76
C LYS A 242 16.43 -20.32 8.26
N LYS A 243 17.54 -20.40 9.00
CA LYS A 243 17.51 -20.61 10.46
C LYS A 243 16.77 -19.46 11.15
N ILE A 244 16.96 -18.22 10.71
CA ILE A 244 16.30 -17.06 11.32
C ILE A 244 14.79 -17.03 11.03
N ILE A 245 14.37 -17.35 9.80
CA ILE A 245 12.96 -17.39 9.41
C ILE A 245 12.22 -18.52 10.13
N ILE A 246 12.83 -19.71 10.21
CA ILE A 246 12.28 -20.83 10.98
C ILE A 246 12.22 -20.45 12.47
N GLY A 247 13.29 -19.86 12.98
CA GLY A 247 13.47 -19.51 14.39
C GLY A 247 13.75 -20.73 15.27
N SER A 248 14.12 -20.47 16.52
CA SER A 248 14.38 -21.54 17.51
C SER A 248 13.18 -22.50 17.60
N ARG A 249 13.43 -23.81 17.39
CA ARG A 249 12.42 -24.87 17.37
C ARG A 249 11.20 -24.59 16.46
N GLY A 250 11.38 -23.81 15.39
CA GLY A 250 10.29 -23.43 14.47
C GLY A 250 9.30 -22.40 15.03
N LYS A 251 9.60 -21.75 16.15
CA LYS A 251 8.68 -20.79 16.81
C LYS A 251 8.25 -19.66 15.87
N LYS A 252 9.18 -19.10 15.08
CA LYS A 252 8.90 -17.92 14.25
C LYS A 252 8.04 -18.26 13.04
N ILE A 253 8.31 -19.39 12.38
CA ILE A 253 7.46 -19.83 11.26
C ILE A 253 6.06 -20.26 11.73
N LYS A 254 5.93 -20.89 12.91
CA LYS A 254 4.64 -21.19 13.53
C LYS A 254 3.84 -19.92 13.85
N GLN A 255 4.52 -18.90 14.36
CA GLN A 255 3.89 -17.60 14.61
C GLN A 255 3.45 -16.93 13.31
N CYS A 256 4.27 -16.99 12.25
CA CYS A 256 3.90 -16.49 10.93
C CYS A 256 2.66 -17.21 10.38
N TYR A 257 2.63 -18.54 10.48
CA TYR A 257 1.47 -19.36 10.10
C TYR A 257 0.21 -18.89 10.83
N ARG A 258 0.24 -18.79 12.16
CA ARG A 258 -0.95 -18.43 12.96
C ARG A 258 -1.49 -17.04 12.59
N ILE A 259 -0.62 -16.04 12.47
CA ILE A 259 -1.02 -14.66 12.16
C ILE A 259 -1.52 -14.56 10.71
N SER A 260 -0.81 -15.18 9.76
CA SER A 260 -1.18 -15.14 8.34
C SER A 260 -2.51 -15.85 8.10
N ARG A 261 -2.70 -17.04 8.69
CA ARG A 261 -3.95 -17.80 8.61
C ARG A 261 -5.13 -16.97 9.10
N TYR A 262 -5.03 -16.37 10.29
CA TYR A 262 -6.08 -15.52 10.85
C TYR A 262 -6.44 -14.34 9.94
N LYS A 263 -5.43 -13.67 9.37
CA LYS A 263 -5.64 -12.57 8.41
C LYS A 263 -6.34 -13.06 7.14
N LEU A 264 -5.95 -14.23 6.62
CA LEU A 264 -6.53 -14.83 5.42
C LEU A 264 -7.97 -15.28 5.64
N GLU A 265 -8.29 -15.89 6.78
CA GLU A 265 -9.66 -16.28 7.15
C GLU A 265 -10.57 -15.05 7.21
N LYS A 266 -10.08 -13.94 7.76
CA LYS A 266 -10.81 -12.66 7.74
C LYS A 266 -10.98 -12.07 6.35
N LEU A 267 -9.97 -12.19 5.48
CA LEU A 267 -10.02 -11.64 4.13
C LEU A 267 -10.97 -12.46 3.24
N PHE A 268 -10.89 -13.79 3.29
CA PHE A 268 -11.68 -14.68 2.45
C PHE A 268 -13.04 -15.03 3.05
N LYS A 269 -13.27 -14.73 4.34
CA LYS A 269 -14.48 -15.10 5.09
C LYS A 269 -14.76 -16.61 5.07
N GLU A 270 -13.69 -17.40 5.01
CA GLU A 270 -13.73 -18.85 4.85
C GLU A 270 -12.59 -19.49 5.66
N TYR A 271 -12.72 -20.77 5.99
CA TYR A 271 -11.66 -21.51 6.68
C TYR A 271 -10.45 -21.73 5.77
N ILE A 272 -9.25 -21.61 6.36
CA ILE A 272 -7.97 -21.72 5.65
C ILE A 272 -7.14 -22.88 6.22
N PHE A 273 -6.75 -23.81 5.34
CA PHE A 273 -5.62 -24.69 5.58
C PHE A 273 -4.38 -24.09 4.92
N LEU A 274 -3.44 -23.60 5.73
CA LEU A 274 -2.20 -22.98 5.26
C LEU A 274 -0.99 -23.86 5.54
N LYS A 275 -0.24 -24.22 4.50
CA LYS A 275 1.04 -24.90 4.63
C LYS A 275 2.15 -23.96 4.18
N ILE A 276 3.15 -23.76 5.05
CA ILE A 276 4.29 -22.89 4.75
C ILE A 276 5.57 -23.72 4.78
N GLN A 277 6.30 -23.73 3.67
CA GLN A 277 7.63 -24.34 3.56
C GLN A 277 8.69 -23.26 3.34
N VAL A 278 9.89 -23.48 3.87
CA VAL A 278 11.05 -22.61 3.63
C VAL A 278 12.09 -23.39 2.82
N LYS A 279 12.34 -22.94 1.58
CA LYS A 279 13.28 -23.58 0.65
C LYS A 279 14.42 -22.63 0.30
N ILE A 280 15.62 -23.17 0.17
CA ILE A 280 16.75 -22.43 -0.41
C ILE A 280 16.57 -22.51 -1.91
N LYS A 281 16.69 -21.36 -2.58
CA LYS A 281 16.60 -21.27 -4.03
C LYS A 281 17.93 -21.67 -4.66
#